data_AF-A0A7S3UPZ6-F1
#
_entry.id   AF-A0A7S3UPZ6-F1
#
_cell.length_a   1.000
_cell.length_b   1.000
_cell.length_c   1.000
_cell.angle_alpha   90.00
_cell.angle_beta   90.00
_cell.angle_gamma   90.00
#
_symmetry.space_group_name_H-M   'P 1'
#
loop_
_entity.id
_entity.type
_entity.pdbx_description
1 polymer ?
#
loop_
_entity_poly.entity_id
_entity_poly.type
_entity_poly.pdbx_seq_one_letter_code
_entity_poly.pdbx_strand_id
1 'polypeptide(L)'
;MNKLTHMEAQRVIAVLEDTLERLNLLSYVPPSIQSDMTEALTEAGLNPIKSSLNQHLNLEERVRSWNERDKEKEGSLPDIFLNPNERNMASKVPEVSSETIAQMHSSTRALVRTLRKNPVATEIFYSLNEERSSGFLQTITYLTELKDIMYRRLSTTVEEEASTRALLQELSAKEQSAEDEREALREVLRKQRAEKEREVAQLDAQLGRLRTELTELAAATKAETEEIREALGEALGAAGRDHEAAATALGAEADALEREIEKLAEEHREVEATLRKKKAKAEADLTAAIGGYDEAMAAKTQAIEQLSAQAQDEAATLKELQEHFDKIDANNAQRDEEERLLARCRKREAQAEYALFRAAADIQKLLRGIQRREVFKKDMAKKRKKGKGKKGKGKKGKKK
;
A
#
# COMPACT_ATOMS: atom_id res chain seq x y z
N MET A 1 -62.20 -42.43 -63.45
CA MET A 1 -63.65 -42.69 -63.35
C MET A 1 -63.84 -44.19 -63.29
N ASN A 2 -64.10 -44.71 -62.09
CA ASN A 2 -64.32 -46.15 -61.91
C ASN A 2 -65.65 -46.52 -62.58
N LYS A 3 -65.61 -47.42 -63.56
CA LYS A 3 -66.83 -47.92 -64.21
C LYS A 3 -67.51 -48.89 -63.27
N LEU A 4 -68.82 -48.78 -63.08
CA LEU A 4 -69.60 -49.76 -62.33
C LEU A 4 -69.48 -51.12 -63.03
N THR A 5 -68.84 -52.07 -62.35
CA THR A 5 -68.53 -53.40 -62.90
C THR A 5 -69.73 -54.35 -62.84
N HIS A 6 -70.65 -54.14 -61.90
CA HIS A 6 -71.86 -54.96 -61.74
C HIS A 6 -73.07 -54.36 -62.49
N MET A 7 -73.74 -55.20 -63.29
CA MET A 7 -74.99 -54.79 -63.97
C MET A 7 -76.09 -54.36 -62.99
N GLU A 8 -76.15 -54.97 -61.82
CA GLU A 8 -77.10 -54.60 -60.77
C GLU A 8 -76.81 -53.20 -60.22
N ALA A 9 -75.53 -52.86 -60.02
CA ALA A 9 -75.12 -51.53 -59.61
C ALA A 9 -75.51 -50.47 -60.66
N GLN A 10 -75.31 -50.77 -61.95
CA GLN A 10 -75.71 -49.88 -63.04
C GLN A 10 -77.23 -49.67 -63.08
N ARG A 11 -78.02 -50.72 -62.83
CA ARG A 11 -79.49 -50.63 -62.75
C ARG A 11 -79.94 -49.76 -61.56
N VAL A 12 -79.31 -49.93 -60.39
CA VAL A 12 -79.63 -49.14 -59.19
C VAL A 12 -79.36 -47.65 -59.42
N ILE A 13 -78.20 -47.30 -60.00
CA ILE A 13 -77.89 -45.90 -60.33
C ILE A 13 -78.85 -45.35 -61.40
N ALA A 14 -79.16 -46.13 -62.44
CA ALA A 14 -80.10 -45.70 -63.49
C ALA A 14 -81.52 -45.43 -62.95
N VAL A 15 -81.98 -46.23 -61.99
CA VAL A 15 -83.25 -45.98 -61.30
C VAL A 15 -83.18 -44.69 -60.49
N LEU A 16 -82.10 -44.45 -59.74
CA LEU A 16 -81.92 -43.22 -58.98
C LEU A 16 -81.87 -41.99 -59.89
N GLU A 17 -81.19 -42.06 -61.03
CA GLU A 17 -81.14 -40.99 -62.03
C GLU A 17 -82.51 -40.70 -62.65
N ASP A 18 -83.26 -41.73 -63.06
CA ASP A 18 -84.62 -41.55 -63.60
C ASP A 18 -85.58 -41.02 -62.52
N THR A 19 -85.42 -41.41 -61.25
CA THR A 19 -86.23 -40.82 -60.16
C THR A 19 -85.89 -39.34 -59.91
N LEU A 20 -84.61 -38.98 -59.94
CA LEU A 20 -84.15 -37.58 -59.80
C LEU A 20 -84.64 -36.71 -60.95
N GLU A 21 -84.60 -37.20 -62.19
CA GLU A 21 -85.13 -36.49 -63.36
C GLU A 21 -86.63 -36.22 -63.21
N ARG A 22 -87.41 -37.23 -62.81
CA ARG A 22 -88.86 -37.10 -62.61
C ARG A 22 -89.22 -36.16 -61.46
N LEU A 23 -88.49 -36.24 -60.35
CA LEU A 23 -88.66 -35.32 -59.22
C LEU A 23 -88.32 -33.89 -59.62
N ASN A 24 -87.22 -33.67 -60.35
CA ASN A 24 -86.90 -32.34 -60.86
C ASN A 24 -88.02 -31.77 -61.73
N LEU A 25 -88.60 -32.56 -62.65
CA LEU A 25 -89.74 -32.11 -63.46
C LEU A 25 -90.97 -31.75 -62.61
N LEU A 26 -91.29 -32.57 -61.61
CA LEU A 26 -92.42 -32.32 -60.70
C LEU A 26 -92.21 -31.10 -59.81
N SER A 27 -90.97 -30.77 -59.47
CA SER A 27 -90.67 -29.62 -58.61
C SER A 27 -91.02 -28.27 -59.24
N TYR A 28 -91.19 -28.23 -60.57
CA TYR A 28 -91.63 -27.03 -61.30
C TYR A 28 -93.16 -26.98 -61.46
N VAL A 29 -93.90 -28.01 -61.06
CA VAL A 29 -95.36 -27.99 -61.08
C VAL A 29 -95.86 -27.14 -59.90
N PRO A 30 -96.65 -26.07 -60.15
CA PRO A 30 -97.12 -25.21 -59.08
C PRO A 30 -98.23 -25.87 -58.26
N PRO A 31 -98.37 -25.52 -56.97
CA PRO A 31 -99.34 -26.14 -56.06
C PRO A 31 -100.79 -25.70 -56.28
N SER A 32 -101.03 -24.69 -57.12
CA SER A 32 -102.36 -24.12 -57.40
C SER A 32 -102.50 -23.69 -58.86
N ILE A 33 -103.74 -23.68 -59.37
CA ILE A 33 -104.05 -23.21 -60.73
C ILE A 33 -103.83 -21.69 -60.81
N GLN A 34 -102.78 -21.27 -61.50
CA GLN A 34 -102.53 -19.87 -61.83
C GLN A 34 -103.16 -19.55 -63.19
N SER A 35 -103.91 -18.44 -63.31
CA SER A 35 -104.58 -18.03 -64.56
C SER A 35 -103.58 -17.90 -65.71
N ASP A 36 -102.47 -17.21 -65.44
CA ASP A 36 -101.38 -16.90 -66.36
C ASP A 36 -100.75 -18.17 -66.97
N MET A 37 -100.62 -19.24 -66.17
CA MET A 37 -100.11 -20.53 -66.64
C MET A 37 -101.13 -21.26 -67.52
N THR A 38 -102.42 -21.21 -67.18
CA THR A 38 -103.45 -21.83 -68.00
C THR A 38 -103.65 -21.12 -69.32
N GLU A 39 -103.39 -19.81 -69.38
CA GLU A 39 -103.38 -18.99 -70.58
C GLU A 39 -102.16 -19.32 -71.44
N ALA A 40 -100.95 -19.30 -70.87
CA ALA A 40 -99.71 -19.67 -71.57
C ALA A 40 -99.74 -21.09 -72.17
N LEU A 41 -100.30 -22.07 -71.43
CA LEU A 41 -100.49 -23.44 -71.95
C LEU A 41 -101.53 -23.52 -73.07
N THR A 42 -102.52 -22.62 -73.10
CA THR A 42 -103.54 -22.56 -74.15
C THR A 42 -102.99 -21.88 -75.41
N GLU A 43 -102.23 -20.79 -75.23
CA GLU A 43 -101.54 -20.07 -76.31
C GLU A 43 -100.50 -20.95 -77.00
N ALA A 44 -99.79 -21.80 -76.25
CA ALA A 44 -98.86 -22.79 -76.79
C ALA A 44 -99.54 -24.03 -77.43
N GLY A 45 -100.87 -24.12 -77.42
CA GLY A 45 -101.63 -25.26 -77.97
C GLY A 45 -101.53 -26.55 -77.14
N LEU A 46 -101.03 -26.48 -75.90
CA LEU A 46 -100.73 -27.62 -75.03
C LEU A 46 -101.95 -28.03 -74.18
N ASN A 47 -103.13 -28.08 -74.80
CA ASN A 47 -104.39 -28.45 -74.17
C ASN A 47 -104.38 -29.84 -73.47
N PRO A 48 -103.67 -30.88 -73.96
CA PRO A 48 -103.56 -32.16 -73.27
C PRO A 48 -102.79 -32.10 -71.95
N ILE A 49 -101.83 -31.19 -71.84
CA ILE A 49 -101.05 -30.99 -70.60
C ILE A 49 -101.87 -30.17 -69.62
N LYS A 50 -102.57 -29.14 -70.10
CA LYS A 50 -103.54 -28.38 -69.31
C LYS A 50 -104.62 -29.27 -68.71
N SER A 51 -105.20 -30.20 -69.48
CA SER A 51 -106.21 -31.13 -68.98
C SER A 51 -105.64 -32.11 -67.96
N SER A 52 -104.43 -32.65 -68.22
CA SER A 52 -103.74 -33.56 -67.30
C SER A 52 -103.33 -32.87 -65.99
N LEU A 53 -102.89 -31.61 -66.07
CA LEU A 53 -102.55 -30.77 -64.91
C LEU A 53 -103.78 -30.43 -64.08
N ASN A 54 -104.86 -29.99 -64.72
CA ASN A 54 -106.12 -29.70 -64.02
C ASN A 54 -106.68 -30.96 -63.35
N GLN A 55 -106.60 -32.11 -64.02
CA GLN A 55 -106.97 -33.39 -63.42
C GLN A 55 -106.08 -33.72 -62.21
N HIS A 56 -104.77 -33.50 -62.31
CA HIS A 56 -103.84 -33.75 -61.21
C HIS A 56 -104.11 -32.84 -60.02
N LEU A 57 -104.25 -31.53 -60.23
CA LEU A 57 -104.53 -30.56 -59.18
C LEU A 57 -105.90 -30.78 -58.53
N ASN A 58 -106.92 -31.15 -59.30
CA ASN A 58 -108.22 -31.53 -58.74
C ASN A 58 -108.13 -32.78 -57.87
N LEU A 59 -107.29 -33.76 -58.25
CA LEU A 59 -107.02 -34.94 -57.42
C LEU A 59 -106.24 -34.57 -56.16
N GLU A 60 -105.26 -33.68 -56.25
CA GLU A 60 -104.51 -33.17 -55.10
C GLU A 60 -105.40 -32.40 -54.13
N GLU A 61 -106.29 -31.52 -54.62
CA GLU A 61 -107.24 -30.77 -53.80
C GLU A 61 -108.25 -31.70 -53.11
N ARG A 62 -108.70 -32.74 -53.82
CA ARG A 62 -109.48 -33.82 -53.20
C ARG A 62 -108.69 -34.48 -52.08
N VAL A 63 -107.46 -34.94 -52.32
CA VAL A 63 -106.63 -35.59 -51.29
C VAL A 63 -106.32 -34.63 -50.13
N ARG A 64 -106.10 -33.35 -50.39
CA ARG A 64 -105.85 -32.31 -49.38
C ARG A 64 -107.07 -32.07 -48.49
N SER A 65 -108.25 -31.89 -49.09
CA SER A 65 -109.50 -31.74 -48.34
C SER A 65 -109.89 -33.02 -47.58
N TRP A 66 -109.51 -34.20 -48.07
CA TRP A 66 -109.61 -35.45 -47.33
C TRP A 66 -108.65 -35.49 -46.13
N ASN A 67 -107.37 -35.15 -46.32
CA ASN A 67 -106.38 -35.10 -45.24
C ASN A 67 -106.75 -34.06 -44.17
N GLU A 68 -107.37 -32.94 -44.54
CA GLU A 68 -107.89 -31.95 -43.59
C GLU A 68 -109.10 -32.47 -42.82
N ARG A 69 -110.04 -33.17 -43.48
CA ARG A 69 -111.18 -33.83 -42.82
C ARG A 69 -110.74 -34.96 -41.87
N ASP A 70 -109.70 -35.70 -42.21
CA ASP A 70 -109.17 -36.73 -41.33
C ASP A 70 -108.35 -36.12 -40.18
N LYS A 71 -107.65 -35.00 -40.38
CA LYS A 71 -107.05 -34.21 -39.29
C LYS A 71 -108.09 -33.60 -38.34
N GLU A 72 -109.25 -33.17 -38.85
CA GLU A 72 -110.37 -32.70 -38.03
C GLU A 72 -110.98 -33.84 -37.19
N LYS A 73 -110.98 -35.08 -37.71
CA LYS A 73 -111.36 -36.27 -36.94
C LYS A 73 -110.30 -36.68 -35.92
N GLU A 74 -109.00 -36.56 -36.23
CA GLU A 74 -107.89 -36.75 -35.29
C GLU A 74 -107.81 -35.66 -34.20
N GLY A 75 -108.37 -34.46 -34.46
CA GLY A 75 -108.53 -33.39 -33.47
C GLY A 75 -109.71 -33.59 -32.51
N SER A 76 -110.58 -34.57 -32.77
CA SER A 76 -111.52 -35.09 -31.78
C SER A 76 -110.81 -36.08 -30.86
N LEU A 77 -111.24 -36.19 -29.60
CA LEU A 77 -110.56 -36.92 -28.52
C LEU A 77 -109.99 -38.28 -28.99
N PRO A 78 -108.76 -38.66 -28.55
CA PRO A 78 -108.13 -39.91 -28.95
C PRO A 78 -109.07 -41.10 -28.72
N ASP A 79 -109.02 -42.07 -29.63
CA ASP A 79 -109.88 -43.25 -29.79
C ASP A 79 -110.14 -44.10 -28.52
N ILE A 80 -109.44 -43.79 -27.43
CA ILE A 80 -109.53 -44.38 -26.09
C ILE A 80 -110.77 -43.85 -25.33
N PHE A 81 -111.28 -42.67 -25.65
CA PHE A 81 -112.41 -42.03 -24.97
C PHE A 81 -113.77 -42.16 -25.68
N LEU A 82 -113.82 -42.81 -26.85
CA LEU A 82 -115.05 -43.02 -27.63
C LEU A 82 -115.83 -44.26 -27.16
N ASN A 83 -117.16 -44.18 -27.19
CA ASN A 83 -118.02 -45.29 -26.78
C ASN A 83 -117.91 -46.49 -27.75
N PRO A 84 -118.10 -47.75 -27.30
CA PRO A 84 -117.94 -48.94 -28.14
C PRO A 84 -118.82 -48.98 -29.40
N ASN A 85 -119.96 -48.27 -29.39
CA ASN A 85 -120.87 -48.20 -30.54
C ASN A 85 -120.39 -47.20 -31.62
N GLU A 86 -119.55 -46.21 -31.25
CA GLU A 86 -118.97 -45.21 -32.15
C GLU A 86 -117.70 -45.73 -32.84
N ARG A 87 -116.92 -46.56 -32.14
CA ARG A 87 -115.77 -47.30 -32.70
C ARG A 87 -116.14 -48.18 -33.90
N ASN A 88 -117.31 -48.81 -33.87
CA ASN A 88 -117.79 -49.66 -34.96
C ASN A 88 -118.28 -48.88 -36.20
N MET A 89 -118.50 -47.56 -36.10
CA MET A 89 -118.74 -46.70 -37.26
C MET A 89 -117.46 -46.04 -37.80
N ALA A 90 -116.45 -45.80 -36.94
CA ALA A 90 -115.16 -45.25 -37.34
C ALA A 90 -114.27 -46.25 -38.13
N SER A 91 -114.50 -47.57 -37.96
CA SER A 91 -113.69 -48.62 -38.59
C SER A 91 -114.05 -48.92 -40.06
N LYS A 92 -114.99 -48.20 -40.67
CA LYS A 92 -115.10 -48.18 -42.14
C LYS A 92 -114.00 -47.25 -42.66
N VAL A 93 -112.79 -47.78 -42.80
CA VAL A 93 -111.79 -47.18 -43.70
C VAL A 93 -112.49 -47.03 -45.05
N PRO A 94 -112.75 -45.81 -45.55
CA PRO A 94 -113.53 -45.65 -46.75
C PRO A 94 -112.71 -46.22 -47.92
N GLU A 95 -113.22 -47.23 -48.61
CA GLU A 95 -112.67 -47.85 -49.83
C GLU A 95 -112.31 -46.81 -50.93
N VAL A 96 -112.81 -45.58 -50.81
CA VAL A 96 -112.52 -44.43 -51.68
C VAL A 96 -111.07 -43.91 -51.53
N SER A 97 -110.34 -44.28 -50.47
CA SER A 97 -108.97 -43.80 -50.17
C SER A 97 -107.88 -44.45 -51.04
N SER A 98 -107.94 -45.76 -51.28
CA SER A 98 -106.94 -46.47 -52.10
C SER A 98 -107.06 -46.12 -53.58
N GLU A 99 -108.30 -45.95 -54.08
CA GLU A 99 -108.53 -45.67 -55.50
C GLU A 99 -108.11 -44.24 -55.87
N THR A 100 -108.39 -43.25 -55.01
CA THR A 100 -107.99 -41.85 -55.26
C THR A 100 -106.47 -41.65 -55.21
N ILE A 101 -105.77 -42.33 -54.28
CA ILE A 101 -104.30 -42.32 -54.22
C ILE A 101 -103.70 -43.05 -55.45
N ALA A 102 -104.28 -44.17 -55.88
CA ALA A 102 -103.84 -44.86 -57.10
C ALA A 102 -104.09 -44.01 -58.36
N GLN A 103 -105.21 -43.30 -58.43
CA GLN A 103 -105.51 -42.32 -59.48
C GLN A 103 -104.52 -41.14 -59.45
N MET A 104 -104.14 -40.67 -58.26
CA MET A 104 -103.11 -39.63 -58.09
C MET A 104 -101.74 -40.12 -58.57
N HIS A 105 -101.30 -41.32 -58.22
CA HIS A 105 -100.05 -41.91 -58.74
C HIS A 105 -100.09 -42.14 -60.26
N SER A 106 -101.24 -42.56 -60.80
CA SER A 106 -101.42 -42.71 -62.24
C SER A 106 -101.36 -41.36 -62.96
N SER A 107 -102.06 -40.35 -62.43
CA SER A 107 -102.09 -38.97 -62.91
C SER A 107 -100.70 -38.32 -62.83
N THR A 108 -99.98 -38.47 -61.72
CA THR A 108 -98.59 -37.98 -61.56
C THR A 108 -97.66 -38.60 -62.61
N ARG A 109 -97.75 -39.92 -62.82
CA ARG A 109 -96.96 -40.62 -63.84
C ARG A 109 -97.34 -40.20 -65.25
N ALA A 110 -98.62 -39.97 -65.53
CA ALA A 110 -99.11 -39.49 -66.80
C ALA A 110 -98.61 -38.06 -67.07
N LEU A 111 -98.75 -37.16 -66.08
CA LEU A 111 -98.28 -35.78 -66.14
C LEU A 111 -96.79 -35.71 -66.41
N VAL A 112 -95.96 -36.42 -65.63
CA VAL A 112 -94.49 -36.46 -65.83
C VAL A 112 -94.13 -37.01 -67.21
N ARG A 113 -94.82 -38.05 -67.70
CA ARG A 113 -94.60 -38.56 -69.07
C ARG A 113 -94.98 -37.53 -70.13
N THR A 114 -96.05 -36.78 -69.94
CA THR A 114 -96.47 -35.73 -70.89
C THR A 114 -95.56 -34.50 -70.86
N LEU A 115 -95.02 -34.14 -69.69
CA LEU A 115 -94.04 -33.06 -69.52
C LEU A 115 -92.70 -33.45 -70.15
N ARG A 116 -92.21 -34.67 -69.90
CA ARG A 116 -90.97 -35.19 -70.49
C ARG A 116 -91.01 -35.23 -72.02
N LYS A 117 -92.19 -35.44 -72.62
CA LYS A 117 -92.38 -35.46 -74.08
C LYS A 117 -92.50 -34.07 -74.71
N ASN A 118 -92.81 -33.04 -73.92
CA ASN A 118 -93.08 -31.69 -74.43
C ASN A 118 -92.17 -30.68 -73.70
N PRO A 119 -90.97 -30.39 -74.23
CA PRO A 119 -90.01 -29.50 -73.58
C PRO A 119 -90.54 -28.06 -73.41
N VAL A 120 -91.35 -27.59 -74.36
CA VAL A 120 -92.02 -26.27 -74.30
C VAL A 120 -92.90 -26.13 -73.05
N ALA A 121 -93.59 -27.21 -72.67
CA ALA A 121 -94.40 -27.21 -71.45
C ALA A 121 -93.52 -27.05 -70.22
N THR A 122 -92.42 -27.80 -70.15
CA THR A 122 -91.47 -27.77 -69.04
C THR A 122 -90.82 -26.39 -68.88
N GLU A 123 -90.53 -25.70 -69.99
CA GLU A 123 -90.01 -24.33 -70.00
C GLU A 123 -91.04 -23.32 -69.47
N ILE A 124 -92.32 -23.47 -69.81
CA ILE A 124 -93.41 -22.65 -69.25
C ILE A 124 -93.53 -22.86 -67.73
N PHE A 125 -93.43 -24.10 -67.23
CA PHE A 125 -93.42 -24.36 -65.79
C PHE A 125 -92.16 -23.81 -65.10
N TYR A 126 -91.01 -23.86 -65.78
CA TYR A 126 -89.75 -23.33 -65.27
C TYR A 126 -89.77 -21.80 -65.13
N SER A 127 -90.37 -21.09 -66.10
CA SER A 127 -90.40 -19.62 -66.11
C SER A 127 -91.48 -19.03 -65.20
N LEU A 128 -92.60 -19.73 -64.98
CA LEU A 128 -93.72 -19.23 -64.18
C LEU A 128 -93.66 -19.63 -62.71
N ASN A 129 -92.88 -20.66 -62.36
CA ASN A 129 -92.79 -21.17 -61.00
C ASN A 129 -91.42 -20.84 -60.37
N GLU A 130 -91.26 -19.60 -59.92
CA GLU A 130 -90.01 -19.11 -59.31
C GLU A 130 -89.77 -19.68 -57.89
N GLU A 131 -90.82 -20.08 -57.17
CA GLU A 131 -90.73 -20.59 -55.79
C GLU A 131 -90.90 -22.12 -55.73
N ARG A 132 -89.80 -22.85 -56.00
CA ARG A 132 -89.74 -24.29 -55.75
C ARG A 132 -89.85 -24.57 -54.24
N SER A 133 -90.73 -25.50 -53.86
CA SER A 133 -90.88 -25.90 -52.46
C SER A 133 -89.55 -26.34 -51.85
N SER A 134 -89.18 -25.73 -50.72
CA SER A 134 -87.94 -26.02 -49.98
C SER A 134 -87.79 -27.50 -49.63
N GLY A 135 -88.89 -28.16 -49.22
CA GLY A 135 -88.87 -29.60 -48.92
C GLY A 135 -88.61 -30.47 -50.15
N PHE A 136 -89.07 -30.03 -51.32
CA PHE A 136 -88.87 -30.74 -52.58
C PHE A 136 -87.41 -30.63 -53.06
N LEU A 137 -86.83 -29.42 -52.96
CA LEU A 137 -85.41 -29.18 -53.23
C LEU A 137 -84.51 -29.99 -52.29
N GLN A 138 -84.81 -30.01 -51.00
CA GLN A 138 -84.04 -30.76 -50.02
C GLN A 138 -84.05 -32.27 -50.32
N THR A 139 -85.20 -32.81 -50.74
CA THR A 139 -85.34 -34.22 -51.14
C THR A 139 -84.49 -34.54 -52.39
N ILE A 140 -84.47 -33.64 -53.37
CA ILE A 140 -83.60 -33.77 -54.56
C ILE A 140 -82.12 -33.73 -54.17
N THR A 141 -81.72 -32.85 -53.26
CA THR A 141 -80.34 -32.78 -52.74
C THR A 141 -79.95 -34.09 -52.07
N TYR A 142 -80.76 -34.60 -51.14
CA TYR A 142 -80.46 -35.87 -50.46
C TYR A 142 -80.39 -37.06 -51.41
N LEU A 143 -81.28 -37.14 -52.40
CA LEU A 143 -81.23 -38.21 -53.40
C LEU A 143 -80.00 -38.09 -54.32
N THR A 144 -79.55 -36.87 -54.60
CA THR A 144 -78.32 -36.62 -55.36
C THR A 144 -77.09 -37.06 -54.57
N GLU A 145 -77.00 -36.69 -53.29
CA GLU A 145 -75.94 -37.14 -52.39
C GLU A 145 -75.94 -38.67 -52.22
N LEU A 146 -77.12 -39.28 -52.07
CA LEU A 146 -77.27 -40.73 -51.98
C LEU A 146 -76.78 -41.41 -53.27
N LYS A 147 -77.12 -40.88 -54.45
CA LYS A 147 -76.62 -41.38 -55.73
C LYS A 147 -75.10 -41.37 -55.76
N ASP A 148 -74.47 -40.29 -55.33
CA ASP A 148 -73.01 -40.15 -55.32
C ASP A 148 -72.34 -41.10 -54.34
N ILE A 149 -72.93 -41.28 -53.14
CA ILE A 149 -72.47 -42.26 -52.14
C ILE A 149 -72.57 -43.69 -52.69
N MET A 150 -73.72 -44.04 -53.26
CA MET A 150 -73.96 -45.36 -53.84
C MET A 150 -73.04 -45.62 -55.03
N TYR A 151 -72.80 -44.62 -55.87
CA TYR A 151 -71.85 -44.72 -56.99
C TYR A 151 -70.44 -45.02 -56.48
N ARG A 152 -69.95 -44.30 -55.46
CA ARG A 152 -68.63 -44.55 -54.86
C ARG A 152 -68.55 -45.96 -54.28
N ARG A 153 -69.52 -46.36 -53.45
CA ARG A 153 -69.53 -47.69 -52.79
C ARG A 153 -69.63 -48.85 -53.77
N LEU A 154 -70.43 -48.70 -54.82
CA LEU A 154 -70.61 -49.73 -55.84
C LEU A 154 -69.50 -49.74 -56.90
N SER A 155 -68.60 -48.74 -56.88
CA SER A 155 -67.45 -48.64 -57.78
C SER A 155 -66.10 -48.90 -57.08
N THR A 156 -66.10 -49.11 -55.77
CA THR A 156 -64.96 -49.55 -54.98
C THR A 156 -65.01 -51.06 -54.77
N THR A 157 -63.90 -51.74 -55.02
CA THR A 157 -63.77 -53.17 -54.73
C THR A 157 -63.53 -53.41 -53.24
N VAL A 158 -63.85 -54.62 -52.77
CA VAL A 158 -63.60 -55.02 -51.37
C VAL A 158 -62.10 -54.98 -51.05
N GLU A 159 -61.24 -55.28 -52.02
CA GLU A 159 -59.78 -55.24 -51.89
C GLU A 159 -59.25 -53.80 -51.78
N GLU A 160 -59.80 -52.86 -52.55
CA GLU A 160 -59.47 -51.44 -52.44
C GLU A 160 -59.91 -50.85 -51.10
N GLU A 161 -61.09 -51.24 -50.59
CA GLU A 161 -61.52 -50.82 -49.25
C GLU A 161 -60.63 -51.42 -48.15
N ALA A 162 -60.26 -52.69 -48.27
CA ALA A 162 -59.37 -53.35 -47.31
C ALA A 162 -57.97 -52.73 -47.30
N SER A 163 -57.40 -52.44 -48.48
CA SER A 163 -56.09 -51.77 -48.59
C SER A 163 -56.12 -50.35 -48.06
N THR A 164 -57.21 -49.60 -48.31
CA THR A 164 -57.39 -48.25 -47.76
C THR A 164 -57.47 -48.27 -46.23
N ARG A 165 -58.19 -49.24 -45.64
CA ARG A 165 -58.25 -49.39 -44.17
C ARG A 165 -56.90 -49.77 -43.58
N ALA A 166 -56.16 -50.69 -44.20
CA ALA A 166 -54.83 -51.09 -43.74
C ALA A 166 -53.85 -49.90 -43.78
N LEU A 167 -53.87 -49.11 -44.87
CA LEU A 167 -53.07 -47.90 -44.98
C LEU A 167 -53.43 -46.87 -43.89
N LEU A 168 -54.71 -46.65 -43.63
CA LEU A 168 -55.15 -45.74 -42.56
C LEU A 168 -54.68 -46.20 -41.17
N GLN A 169 -54.72 -47.51 -40.89
CA GLN A 169 -54.22 -48.05 -39.64
C GLN A 169 -52.69 -47.87 -39.51
N GLU A 170 -51.94 -48.12 -40.57
CA GLU A 170 -50.48 -47.90 -40.57
C GLU A 170 -50.13 -46.43 -40.38
N LEU A 171 -50.83 -45.52 -41.07
CA LEU A 171 -50.66 -44.08 -40.91
C LEU A 171 -51.00 -43.63 -39.49
N SER A 172 -52.10 -44.12 -38.93
CA SER A 172 -52.50 -43.80 -37.56
C SER A 172 -51.49 -44.31 -36.52
N ALA A 173 -50.94 -45.52 -36.70
CA ALA A 173 -49.90 -46.05 -35.82
C ALA A 173 -48.59 -45.24 -35.93
N LYS A 174 -48.21 -44.84 -37.15
CA LYS A 174 -47.05 -43.96 -37.39
C LYS A 174 -47.26 -42.57 -36.77
N GLU A 175 -48.45 -42.01 -36.90
CA GLU A 175 -48.82 -40.73 -36.29
C GLU A 175 -48.69 -40.82 -34.78
N GLN A 176 -49.28 -41.84 -34.16
CA GLN A 176 -49.21 -42.04 -32.71
C GLN A 176 -47.76 -42.22 -32.21
N SER A 177 -46.95 -43.03 -32.90
CA SER A 177 -45.53 -43.19 -32.56
C SER A 177 -44.75 -41.87 -32.68
N ALA A 178 -45.03 -41.07 -33.71
CA ALA A 178 -44.39 -39.76 -33.88
C ALA A 178 -44.86 -38.75 -32.81
N GLU A 179 -46.11 -38.85 -32.35
CA GLU A 179 -46.61 -38.04 -31.25
C GLU A 179 -45.94 -38.40 -29.93
N ASP A 180 -45.78 -39.70 -29.62
CA ASP A 180 -45.08 -40.18 -28.43
C ASP A 180 -43.62 -39.74 -28.42
N GLU A 181 -42.91 -39.85 -29.55
CA GLU A 181 -41.53 -39.36 -29.71
C GLU A 181 -41.45 -37.84 -29.53
N ARG A 182 -42.41 -37.09 -30.09
CA ARG A 182 -42.49 -35.64 -29.93
C ARG A 182 -42.70 -35.26 -28.46
N GLU A 183 -43.54 -35.97 -27.73
CA GLU A 183 -43.78 -35.73 -26.32
C GLU A 183 -42.54 -36.05 -25.48
N ALA A 184 -41.88 -37.18 -25.74
CA ALA A 184 -40.63 -37.54 -25.09
C ALA A 184 -39.53 -36.47 -25.32
N LEU A 185 -39.37 -35.99 -26.55
CA LEU A 185 -38.41 -34.92 -26.88
C LEU A 185 -38.77 -33.60 -26.21
N ARG A 186 -40.07 -33.26 -26.10
CA ARG A 186 -40.53 -32.06 -25.37
C ARG A 186 -40.19 -32.15 -23.88
N GLU A 187 -40.38 -33.32 -23.26
CA GLU A 187 -40.01 -33.54 -21.86
C GLU A 187 -38.50 -33.45 -21.65
N VAL A 188 -37.69 -34.04 -22.52
CA VAL A 188 -36.22 -33.91 -22.45
C VAL A 188 -35.80 -32.45 -22.60
N LEU A 189 -36.37 -31.72 -23.58
CA LEU A 189 -36.08 -30.30 -23.78
C LEU A 189 -36.46 -29.47 -22.55
N ARG A 190 -37.61 -29.75 -21.94
CA ARG A 190 -38.07 -29.09 -20.72
C ARG A 190 -37.11 -29.35 -19.56
N LYS A 191 -36.66 -30.59 -19.36
CA LYS A 191 -35.68 -30.94 -18.32
C LYS A 191 -34.34 -30.23 -18.55
N GLN A 192 -33.81 -30.27 -19.77
CA GLN A 192 -32.56 -29.58 -20.11
C GLN A 192 -32.65 -28.07 -19.93
N ARG A 193 -33.78 -27.45 -20.28
CA ARG A 193 -34.00 -26.01 -20.02
C ARG A 193 -34.00 -25.70 -18.52
N ALA A 194 -34.71 -26.51 -17.73
CA ALA A 194 -34.76 -26.34 -16.28
C ALA A 194 -33.38 -26.56 -15.62
N GLU A 195 -32.60 -27.55 -16.06
CA GLU A 195 -31.23 -27.78 -15.59
C GLU A 195 -30.32 -26.60 -15.95
N LYS A 196 -30.33 -26.14 -17.20
CA LYS A 196 -29.57 -24.96 -17.62
C LYS A 196 -29.94 -23.71 -16.84
N GLU A 197 -31.23 -23.46 -16.62
CA GLU A 197 -31.68 -22.30 -15.85
C GLU A 197 -31.21 -22.39 -14.38
N ARG A 198 -31.16 -23.59 -13.82
CA ARG A 198 -30.62 -23.85 -12.48
C ARG A 198 -29.11 -23.62 -12.40
N GLU A 199 -28.35 -24.09 -13.39
CA GLU A 199 -26.91 -23.87 -13.50
C GLU A 199 -26.58 -22.39 -13.69
N VAL A 200 -27.30 -21.69 -14.57
CA VAL A 200 -27.16 -20.25 -14.77
C VAL A 200 -27.43 -19.50 -13.47
N ALA A 201 -28.52 -19.81 -12.76
CA ALA A 201 -28.82 -19.19 -11.48
C ALA A 201 -27.74 -19.45 -10.42
N GLN A 202 -27.12 -20.65 -10.40
CA GLN A 202 -26.01 -20.96 -9.50
C GLN A 202 -24.75 -20.16 -9.85
N LEU A 203 -24.40 -20.08 -11.13
CA LEU A 203 -23.25 -19.32 -11.62
C LEU A 203 -23.44 -17.81 -11.38
N ASP A 204 -24.64 -17.28 -11.59
CA ASP A 204 -24.96 -15.88 -11.31
C ASP A 204 -24.85 -15.57 -9.80
N ALA A 205 -25.30 -16.49 -8.95
CA ALA A 205 -25.14 -16.35 -7.50
C ALA A 205 -23.66 -16.38 -7.07
N GLN A 206 -22.84 -17.26 -7.68
CA GLN A 206 -21.39 -17.30 -7.44
C GLN A 206 -20.70 -16.03 -7.94
N LEU A 207 -21.04 -15.55 -9.14
CA LEU A 207 -20.54 -14.29 -9.67
C LEU A 207 -20.92 -13.10 -8.78
N GLY A 208 -22.14 -13.08 -8.25
CA GLY A 208 -22.59 -12.09 -7.28
C GLY A 208 -21.70 -12.07 -6.03
N ARG A 209 -21.48 -13.24 -5.41
CA ARG A 209 -20.62 -13.38 -4.22
C ARG A 209 -19.17 -12.98 -4.49
N LEU A 210 -18.58 -13.45 -5.58
CA LEU A 210 -17.20 -13.11 -5.94
C LEU A 210 -17.05 -11.61 -6.23
N ARG A 211 -18.06 -10.96 -6.82
CA ARG A 211 -18.05 -9.50 -7.01
C ARG A 211 -18.11 -8.76 -5.67
N THR A 212 -18.95 -9.18 -4.73
CA THR A 212 -19.01 -8.55 -3.40
C THR A 212 -17.71 -8.75 -2.64
N GLU A 213 -17.17 -9.96 -2.62
CA GLU A 213 -15.87 -10.26 -1.98
C GLU A 213 -14.73 -9.43 -2.59
N LEU A 214 -14.69 -9.29 -3.92
CA LEU A 214 -13.68 -8.46 -4.58
C LEU A 214 -13.84 -6.99 -4.18
N THR A 215 -15.06 -6.45 -4.15
CA THR A 215 -15.29 -5.07 -3.72
C THR A 215 -14.92 -4.83 -2.26
N GLU A 216 -15.23 -5.78 -1.37
CA GLU A 216 -14.89 -5.72 0.04
C GLU A 216 -13.38 -5.80 0.25
N LEU A 217 -12.70 -6.74 -0.41
CA LEU A 217 -11.25 -6.87 -0.36
C LEU A 217 -10.55 -5.63 -0.93
N ALA A 218 -11.05 -5.08 -2.04
CA ALA A 218 -10.52 -3.85 -2.63
C ALA A 218 -10.71 -2.63 -1.71
N ALA A 219 -11.84 -2.55 -0.98
CA ALA A 219 -12.07 -1.50 0.00
C ALA A 219 -11.17 -1.67 1.23
N ALA A 220 -11.06 -2.89 1.76
CA ALA A 220 -10.22 -3.22 2.91
C ALA A 220 -8.74 -2.94 2.62
N THR A 221 -8.23 -3.44 1.50
CA THR A 221 -6.83 -3.19 1.08
C THR A 221 -6.54 -1.71 0.89
N LYS A 222 -7.47 -0.94 0.29
CA LYS A 222 -7.31 0.51 0.20
C LYS A 222 -7.24 1.17 1.58
N ALA A 223 -8.14 0.81 2.49
CA ALA A 223 -8.15 1.34 3.85
C ALA A 223 -6.84 1.01 4.59
N GLU A 224 -6.37 -0.24 4.52
CA GLU A 224 -5.09 -0.67 5.10
C GLU A 224 -3.91 0.09 4.49
N THR A 225 -3.89 0.31 3.17
CA THR A 225 -2.80 1.08 2.54
C THR A 225 -2.78 2.54 2.96
N GLU A 226 -3.94 3.17 3.13
CA GLU A 226 -4.01 4.54 3.64
C GLU A 226 -3.59 4.61 5.10
N GLU A 227 -4.04 3.68 5.95
CA GLU A 227 -3.63 3.60 7.36
C GLU A 227 -2.11 3.41 7.49
N ILE A 228 -1.52 2.50 6.72
CA ILE A 228 -0.06 2.30 6.67
C ILE A 228 0.64 3.57 6.20
N ARG A 229 0.10 4.27 5.19
CA ARG A 229 0.69 5.50 4.65
C ARG A 229 0.67 6.63 5.67
N GLU A 230 -0.45 6.79 6.39
CA GLU A 230 -0.59 7.78 7.46
C GLU A 230 0.36 7.47 8.61
N ALA A 231 0.38 6.23 9.11
CA ALA A 231 1.28 5.80 10.18
C ALA A 231 2.77 5.96 9.81
N LEU A 232 3.15 5.63 8.57
CA LEU A 232 4.50 5.88 8.07
C LEU A 232 4.81 7.37 7.97
N GLY A 233 3.86 8.18 7.50
CA GLY A 233 4.00 9.63 7.42
C GLY A 233 4.21 10.27 8.80
N GLU A 234 3.44 9.85 9.80
CA GLU A 234 3.58 10.30 11.18
C GLU A 234 4.91 9.87 11.80
N ALA A 235 5.30 8.60 11.62
CA ALA A 235 6.55 8.07 12.14
C ALA A 235 7.77 8.76 11.51
N LEU A 236 7.77 8.96 10.19
CA LEU A 236 8.83 9.70 9.50
C LEU A 236 8.85 11.18 9.92
N GLY A 237 7.68 11.80 10.08
CA GLY A 237 7.57 13.18 10.56
C GLY A 237 8.08 13.35 11.99
N ALA A 238 7.76 12.43 12.89
CA ALA A 238 8.26 12.41 14.26
C ALA A 238 9.77 12.18 14.30
N ALA A 239 10.27 11.14 13.62
CA ALA A 239 11.70 10.86 13.55
C ALA A 239 12.48 12.03 12.93
N GLY A 240 11.94 12.69 11.90
CA GLY A 240 12.54 13.88 11.30
C GLY A 240 12.68 15.03 12.31
N ARG A 241 11.62 15.33 13.07
CA ARG A 241 11.66 16.36 14.12
C ARG A 241 12.63 16.01 15.24
N ASP A 242 12.66 14.75 15.68
CA ASP A 242 13.56 14.30 16.75
C ASP A 242 15.03 14.38 16.30
N HIS A 243 15.32 13.98 15.06
CA HIS A 243 16.66 14.10 14.48
C HIS A 243 17.07 15.56 14.30
N GLU A 244 16.19 16.44 13.84
CA GLU A 244 16.46 17.87 13.71
C GLU A 244 16.70 18.53 15.07
N ALA A 245 15.90 18.18 16.08
CA ALA A 245 16.10 18.63 17.46
C ALA A 245 17.44 18.13 18.04
N ALA A 246 17.80 16.87 17.81
CA ALA A 246 19.09 16.33 18.24
C ALA A 246 20.27 17.00 17.51
N ALA A 247 20.15 17.23 16.20
CA ALA A 247 21.18 17.90 15.41
C ALA A 247 21.41 19.34 15.86
N THR A 248 20.34 20.09 16.14
CA THR A 248 20.42 21.45 16.66
C THR A 248 20.99 21.50 18.07
N ALA A 249 20.63 20.55 18.95
CA ALA A 249 21.20 20.45 20.29
C ALA A 249 22.71 20.12 20.26
N LEU A 250 23.13 19.13 19.47
CA LEU A 250 24.54 18.78 19.30
C LEU A 250 25.34 19.90 18.65
N GLY A 251 24.75 20.63 17.69
CA GLY A 251 25.36 21.82 17.10
C GLY A 251 25.59 22.92 18.14
N ALA A 252 24.60 23.19 19.00
CA ALA A 252 24.75 24.16 20.08
C ALA A 252 25.80 23.74 21.13
N GLU A 253 25.92 22.44 21.41
CA GLU A 253 26.97 21.91 22.30
C GLU A 253 28.37 22.04 21.67
N ALA A 254 28.50 21.73 20.37
CA ALA A 254 29.74 21.95 19.63
C ALA A 254 30.17 23.42 19.66
N ASP A 255 29.26 24.36 19.37
CA ASP A 255 29.52 25.80 19.44
C ASP A 255 29.93 26.25 20.85
N ALA A 256 29.33 25.65 21.90
CA ALA A 256 29.66 25.96 23.28
C ALA A 256 31.07 25.48 23.64
N LEU A 257 31.42 24.25 23.23
CA LEU A 257 32.76 23.68 23.44
C LEU A 257 33.82 24.45 22.66
N GLU A 258 33.53 24.89 21.43
CA GLU A 258 34.45 25.73 20.66
C GLU A 258 34.74 27.06 21.39
N ARG A 259 33.71 27.73 21.92
CA ARG A 259 33.89 28.94 22.73
C ARG A 259 34.68 28.68 24.01
N GLU A 260 34.48 27.54 24.66
CA GLU A 260 35.23 27.16 25.86
C GLU A 260 36.71 26.91 25.53
N ILE A 261 37.01 26.24 24.42
CA ILE A 261 38.38 26.04 23.93
C ILE A 261 39.05 27.38 23.62
N GLU A 262 38.36 28.29 22.94
CA GLU A 262 38.87 29.64 22.65
C GLU A 262 39.20 30.40 23.93
N LYS A 263 38.27 30.40 24.89
CA LYS A 263 38.46 31.04 26.19
C LYS A 263 39.64 30.44 26.95
N LEU A 264 39.75 29.12 27.04
CA LEU A 264 40.87 28.44 27.68
C LEU A 264 42.19 28.76 26.98
N ALA A 265 42.21 28.83 25.65
CA ALA A 265 43.39 29.22 24.89
C ALA A 265 43.82 30.66 25.20
N GLU A 266 42.88 31.59 25.35
CA GLU A 266 43.18 32.97 25.79
C GLU A 266 43.73 33.01 27.22
N GLU A 267 43.06 32.34 28.17
CA GLU A 267 43.52 32.25 29.56
C GLU A 267 44.94 31.65 29.64
N HIS A 268 45.21 30.58 28.89
CA HIS A 268 46.55 29.98 28.83
C HIS A 268 47.58 30.91 28.21
N ARG A 269 47.25 31.65 27.13
CA ARG A 269 48.15 32.66 26.54
C ARG A 269 48.49 33.76 27.54
N GLU A 270 47.53 34.24 28.30
CA GLU A 270 47.76 35.25 29.34
C GLU A 270 48.65 34.71 30.47
N VAL A 271 48.34 33.53 30.99
CA VAL A 271 49.15 32.87 32.03
C VAL A 271 50.57 32.65 31.53
N GLU A 272 50.75 32.13 30.31
CA GLU A 272 52.07 31.94 29.70
C GLU A 272 52.82 33.28 29.57
N ALA A 273 52.17 34.35 29.12
CA ALA A 273 52.78 35.68 29.02
C ALA A 273 53.22 36.22 30.38
N THR A 274 52.41 36.06 31.43
CA THR A 274 52.78 36.48 32.79
C THR A 274 53.95 35.67 33.34
N LEU A 275 53.98 34.36 33.10
CA LEU A 275 55.08 33.49 33.52
C LEU A 275 56.37 33.81 32.77
N ARG A 276 56.31 34.05 31.45
CA ARG A 276 57.45 34.52 30.66
C ARG A 276 58.01 35.84 31.19
N LYS A 277 57.14 36.79 31.54
CA LYS A 277 57.55 38.06 32.14
C LYS A 277 58.21 37.87 33.51
N LYS A 278 57.65 37.01 34.38
CA LYS A 278 58.25 36.67 35.68
C LYS A 278 59.61 36.00 35.53
N LYS A 279 59.73 35.05 34.58
CA LYS A 279 60.98 34.38 34.24
C LYS A 279 62.03 35.39 33.79
N ALA A 280 61.71 36.24 32.81
CA ALA A 280 62.63 37.26 32.30
C ALA A 280 63.08 38.24 33.40
N LYS A 281 62.19 38.63 34.32
CA LYS A 281 62.55 39.45 35.47
C LYS A 281 63.51 38.71 36.41
N ALA A 282 63.21 37.47 36.77
CA ALA A 282 64.09 36.68 37.64
C ALA A 282 65.47 36.42 37.00
N GLU A 283 65.52 36.19 35.69
CA GLU A 283 66.78 36.07 34.93
C GLU A 283 67.57 37.39 34.92
N ALA A 284 66.91 38.54 34.77
CA ALA A 284 67.55 39.85 34.86
C ALA A 284 68.07 40.13 36.28
N ASP A 285 67.28 39.86 37.32
CA ASP A 285 67.68 40.02 38.72
C ASP A 285 68.87 39.11 39.08
N LEU A 286 68.87 37.85 38.60
CA LEU A 286 70.00 36.94 38.76
C LEU A 286 71.25 37.45 38.03
N THR A 287 71.10 37.93 36.79
CA THR A 287 72.23 38.48 36.01
C THR A 287 72.82 39.70 36.71
N ALA A 288 71.99 40.59 37.24
CA ALA A 288 72.41 41.75 38.02
C ALA A 288 73.12 41.34 39.32
N ALA A 289 72.61 40.32 40.03
CA ALA A 289 73.24 39.80 41.23
C ALA A 289 74.61 39.15 40.94
N ILE A 290 74.73 38.38 39.85
CA ILE A 290 76.00 37.82 39.39
C ILE A 290 76.98 38.96 39.04
N GLY A 291 76.55 39.94 38.26
CA GLY A 291 77.37 41.10 37.91
C GLY A 291 77.88 41.87 39.13
N GLY A 292 77.00 42.15 40.10
CA GLY A 292 77.38 42.80 41.35
C GLY A 292 78.33 41.96 42.21
N TYR A 293 78.17 40.63 42.22
CA TYR A 293 79.11 39.72 42.87
C TYR A 293 80.48 39.75 42.19
N ASP A 294 80.52 39.66 40.86
CA ASP A 294 81.76 39.70 40.09
C ASP A 294 82.51 41.02 40.27
N GLU A 295 81.79 42.17 40.26
CA GLU A 295 82.36 43.48 40.57
C GLU A 295 82.93 43.55 41.98
N ALA A 296 82.19 43.06 42.99
CA ALA A 296 82.66 43.03 44.37
C ALA A 296 83.88 42.11 44.54
N MET A 297 83.89 40.96 43.89
CA MET A 297 85.03 40.04 43.88
C MET A 297 86.24 40.63 43.18
N ALA A 298 86.07 41.33 42.06
CA ALA A 298 87.13 42.06 41.38
C ALA A 298 87.72 43.16 42.28
N ALA A 299 86.87 43.96 42.93
CA ALA A 299 87.29 44.99 43.88
C ALA A 299 88.03 44.41 45.10
N LYS A 300 87.57 43.27 45.64
CA LYS A 300 88.26 42.57 46.73
C LYS A 300 89.61 42.02 46.29
N THR A 301 89.69 41.44 45.10
CA THR A 301 90.95 40.93 44.53
C THR A 301 91.94 42.08 44.34
N GLN A 302 91.50 43.20 43.77
CA GLN A 302 92.32 44.41 43.63
C GLN A 302 92.79 44.96 44.99
N ALA A 303 91.92 44.98 46.00
CA ALA A 303 92.30 45.41 47.35
C ALA A 303 93.32 44.46 47.99
N ILE A 304 93.18 43.14 47.79
CA ILE A 304 94.17 42.14 48.24
C ILE A 304 95.50 42.36 47.53
N GLU A 305 95.50 42.58 46.21
CA GLU A 305 96.70 42.90 45.44
C GLU A 305 97.38 44.17 45.96
N GLN A 306 96.62 45.24 46.18
CA GLN A 306 97.15 46.50 46.75
C GLN A 306 97.75 46.30 48.14
N LEU A 307 97.05 45.60 49.04
CA LEU A 307 97.56 45.29 50.39
C LEU A 307 98.80 44.40 50.33
N SER A 308 98.85 43.44 49.39
CA SER A 308 100.01 42.58 49.20
C SER A 308 101.22 43.37 48.69
N ALA A 309 101.00 44.33 47.79
CA ALA A 309 102.05 45.24 47.31
C ALA A 309 102.56 46.14 48.45
N GLN A 310 101.66 46.75 49.23
CA GLN A 310 102.03 47.51 50.42
C GLN A 310 102.81 46.67 51.43
N ALA A 311 102.38 45.45 51.71
CA ALA A 311 103.10 44.54 52.61
C ALA A 311 104.49 44.17 52.07
N GLN A 312 104.66 44.05 50.75
CA GLN A 312 105.98 43.84 50.12
C GLN A 312 106.87 45.08 50.27
N ASP A 313 106.33 46.28 50.04
CA ASP A 313 107.05 47.54 50.21
C ASP A 313 107.44 47.78 51.69
N GLU A 314 106.51 47.53 52.63
CA GLU A 314 106.78 47.59 54.07
C GLU A 314 107.82 46.55 54.48
N ALA A 315 107.77 45.32 53.94
CA ALA A 315 108.81 44.32 54.19
C ALA A 315 110.18 44.74 53.63
N ALA A 316 110.22 45.42 52.48
CA ALA A 316 111.46 45.95 51.92
C ALA A 316 112.03 47.09 52.78
N THR A 317 111.21 48.07 53.15
CA THR A 317 111.63 49.17 54.04
C THR A 317 112.04 48.67 55.43
N LEU A 318 111.35 47.65 55.97
CA LEU A 318 111.77 46.99 57.21
C LEU A 318 113.14 46.33 57.07
N LYS A 319 113.45 45.68 55.93
CA LYS A 319 114.79 45.13 55.67
C LYS A 319 115.83 46.24 55.61
N GLU A 320 115.57 47.32 54.89
CA GLU A 320 116.48 48.47 54.82
C GLU A 320 116.75 49.07 56.20
N LEU A 321 115.69 49.21 57.01
CA LEU A 321 115.79 49.74 58.37
C LEU A 321 116.51 48.77 59.32
N GLN A 322 116.27 47.46 59.19
CA GLN A 322 117.03 46.42 59.88
C GLN A 322 118.51 46.51 59.53
N GLU A 323 118.87 46.58 58.24
CA GLU A 323 120.26 46.76 57.82
C GLU A 323 120.89 48.05 58.37
N HIS A 324 120.11 49.13 58.49
CA HIS A 324 120.57 50.37 59.09
C HIS A 324 120.83 50.23 60.60
N PHE A 325 119.92 49.58 61.35
CA PHE A 325 120.13 49.31 62.76
C PHE A 325 121.27 48.32 62.99
N ASP A 326 121.41 47.28 62.16
CA ASP A 326 122.55 46.36 62.20
C ASP A 326 123.88 47.09 61.98
N LYS A 327 123.92 48.06 61.06
CA LYS A 327 125.09 48.94 60.85
C LYS A 327 125.36 49.83 62.06
N ILE A 328 124.34 50.40 62.67
CA ILE A 328 124.47 51.20 63.90
C ILE A 328 124.99 50.33 65.04
N ASP A 329 124.43 49.14 65.24
CA ASP A 329 124.84 48.22 66.28
C ASP A 329 126.27 47.73 66.07
N ALA A 330 126.67 47.44 64.83
CA ALA A 330 128.06 47.14 64.48
C ALA A 330 129.00 48.34 64.75
N ASN A 331 128.57 49.56 64.44
CA ASN A 331 129.35 50.77 64.73
C ASN A 331 129.46 51.03 66.24
N ASN A 332 128.38 50.85 67.00
CA ASN A 332 128.38 50.95 68.45
C ASN A 332 129.29 49.88 69.07
N ALA A 333 129.26 48.65 68.57
CA ALA A 333 130.18 47.59 69.00
C ALA A 333 131.65 47.95 68.71
N GLN A 334 131.94 48.52 67.52
CA GLN A 334 133.27 49.05 67.21
C GLN A 334 133.68 50.18 68.15
N ARG A 335 132.78 51.12 68.44
CA ARG A 335 133.03 52.22 69.40
C ARG A 335 133.30 51.69 70.81
N ASP A 336 132.53 50.71 71.26
CA ASP A 336 132.75 50.05 72.56
C ASP A 336 134.10 49.33 72.62
N GLU A 337 134.52 48.69 71.53
CA GLU A 337 135.85 48.07 71.40
C GLU A 337 136.97 49.12 71.39
N GLU A 338 136.81 50.21 70.66
CA GLU A 338 137.73 51.35 70.63
C GLU A 338 137.85 52.01 72.01
N GLU A 339 136.74 52.24 72.72
CA GLU A 339 136.76 52.73 74.10
C GLU A 339 137.45 51.75 75.05
N ARG A 340 137.23 50.44 74.89
CA ARG A 340 137.95 49.41 75.66
C ARG A 340 139.45 49.45 75.40
N LEU A 341 139.88 49.65 74.16
CA LEU A 341 141.29 49.79 73.78
C LEU A 341 141.90 51.09 74.33
N LEU A 342 141.21 52.22 74.19
CA LEU A 342 141.62 53.51 74.76
C LEU A 342 141.71 53.44 76.28
N ALA A 343 140.79 52.77 76.95
CA ALA A 343 140.85 52.53 78.39
C ALA A 343 142.07 51.68 78.78
N ARG A 344 142.47 50.69 77.97
CA ARG A 344 143.71 49.92 78.16
C ARG A 344 144.95 50.79 77.95
N CYS A 345 144.98 51.65 76.93
CA CYS A 345 146.09 52.58 76.68
C CYS A 345 146.24 53.59 77.83
N ARG A 346 145.15 54.23 78.26
CA ARG A 346 145.14 55.13 79.44
C ARG A 346 145.64 54.44 80.70
N LYS A 347 145.27 53.17 80.92
CA LYS A 347 145.81 52.38 82.05
C LYS A 347 147.32 52.15 81.94
N ARG A 348 147.84 51.87 80.74
CA ARG A 348 149.29 51.69 80.49
C ARG A 348 150.05 53.00 80.70
N GLU A 349 149.54 54.11 80.19
CA GLU A 349 150.14 55.44 80.38
C GLU A 349 150.18 55.82 81.86
N ALA A 350 149.07 55.66 82.58
CA ALA A 350 149.02 55.90 84.02
C ALA A 350 150.00 55.01 84.81
N GLN A 351 150.21 53.76 84.39
CA GLN A 351 151.22 52.87 84.99
C GLN A 351 152.65 53.33 84.70
N ALA A 352 152.93 53.80 83.47
CA ALA A 352 154.23 54.34 83.09
C ALA A 352 154.56 55.64 83.85
N GLU A 353 153.61 56.55 83.98
CA GLU A 353 153.74 57.76 84.80
C GLU A 353 153.98 57.40 86.28
N TYR A 354 153.23 56.44 86.82
CA TYR A 354 153.43 55.98 88.19
C TYR A 354 154.86 55.41 88.42
N ALA A 355 155.40 54.67 87.44
CA ALA A 355 156.77 54.16 87.50
C ALA A 355 157.83 55.28 87.48
N LEU A 356 157.63 56.32 86.66
CA LEU A 356 158.52 57.50 86.61
C LEU A 356 158.48 58.29 87.93
N PHE A 357 157.29 58.54 88.48
CA PHE A 357 157.15 59.21 89.79
C PHE A 357 157.81 58.41 90.92
N ARG A 358 157.71 57.08 90.88
CA ARG A 358 158.37 56.19 91.86
C ARG A 358 159.89 56.25 91.74
N ALA A 359 160.44 56.19 90.52
CA ALA A 359 161.87 56.33 90.29
C ALA A 359 162.41 57.69 90.74
N ALA A 360 161.68 58.79 90.48
CA ALA A 360 162.02 60.12 90.97
C ALA A 360 162.01 60.21 92.51
N ALA A 361 161.05 59.56 93.17
CA ALA A 361 160.97 59.50 94.63
C ALA A 361 162.14 58.72 95.26
N ASP A 362 162.59 57.63 94.64
CA ASP A 362 163.72 56.82 95.12
C ASP A 362 165.07 57.55 94.96
N ILE A 363 165.27 58.31 93.87
CA ILE A 363 166.43 59.18 93.67
C ILE A 363 166.47 60.30 94.73
N GLN A 364 165.33 60.95 94.99
CA GLN A 364 165.23 61.98 96.04
C GLN A 364 165.52 61.43 97.45
N LYS A 365 165.14 60.17 97.72
CA LYS A 365 165.39 59.48 98.99
C LYS A 365 166.87 59.20 99.22
N LEU A 366 167.59 58.81 98.16
CA LEU A 366 169.03 58.52 98.21
C LEU A 366 169.86 59.80 98.45
N LEU A 367 169.53 60.89 97.74
CA LEU A 367 170.23 62.18 97.88
C LEU A 367 170.03 62.80 99.28
N ARG A 368 168.80 62.75 99.82
CA ARG A 368 168.49 63.20 101.20
C ARG A 368 169.15 62.34 102.28
N GLY A 369 169.54 61.11 101.96
CA GLY A 369 170.25 60.19 102.85
C GLY A 369 171.76 60.40 102.88
N ILE A 370 172.35 61.00 101.84
CA ILE A 370 173.79 61.32 101.77
C ILE A 370 174.06 62.65 102.48
N GLN A 371 173.25 63.69 102.24
CA GLN A 371 173.39 64.99 102.93
C GLN A 371 173.23 64.88 104.47
N ARG A 372 172.39 63.97 104.97
CA ARG A 372 172.24 63.75 106.42
C ARG A 372 173.40 62.98 107.06
N ARG A 373 174.19 62.22 106.30
CA ARG A 373 175.33 61.43 106.82
C ARG A 373 176.62 62.24 106.94
N GLU A 374 176.80 63.30 106.17
CA GLU A 374 177.94 64.21 106.34
C GLU A 374 177.75 65.17 107.52
N VAL A 375 176.54 65.68 107.74
CA VAL A 375 176.24 66.50 108.94
C VAL A 375 176.43 65.66 110.22
N PHE A 376 176.08 64.37 110.20
CA PHE A 376 176.27 63.45 111.33
C PHE A 376 177.74 63.14 111.67
N LYS A 377 178.68 63.25 110.72
CA LYS A 377 180.12 63.08 110.99
C LYS A 377 180.74 64.29 111.68
N LYS A 378 180.18 65.50 111.51
CA LYS A 378 180.66 66.73 112.18
C LYS A 378 180.14 66.86 113.61
N ASP A 379 179.02 66.23 113.97
CA ASP A 379 178.37 66.41 115.28
C ASP A 379 178.77 65.41 116.39
N MET A 380 179.54 64.35 116.10
CA MET A 380 179.87 63.32 117.12
C MET A 380 181.29 63.39 117.71
N ALA A 381 182.04 64.47 117.41
CA ALA A 381 183.31 64.79 118.07
C ALA A 381 183.14 65.44 119.48
N LYS A 382 181.92 65.77 119.94
CA LYS A 382 181.68 66.28 121.30
C LYS A 382 180.31 65.83 121.89
N LYS A 383 180.29 64.68 122.59
CA LYS A 383 179.59 64.35 123.87
C LYS A 383 178.91 62.96 123.93
N ARG A 384 179.33 62.16 124.92
CA ARG A 384 178.57 61.05 125.54
C ARG A 384 177.51 61.62 126.52
N LYS A 385 176.42 60.84 126.75
CA LYS A 385 175.35 60.95 127.78
C LYS A 385 173.99 61.61 127.40
N LYS A 386 173.25 60.89 126.53
CA LYS A 386 171.79 60.61 126.38
C LYS A 386 170.72 61.44 127.15
N GLY A 387 169.91 62.23 126.40
CA GLY A 387 168.56 62.76 126.74
C GLY A 387 167.55 62.33 125.65
N LYS A 388 166.25 62.04 125.90
CA LYS A 388 165.09 62.76 126.47
C LYS A 388 164.30 63.61 125.45
N GLY A 389 163.34 62.96 124.78
CA GLY A 389 161.91 63.36 124.77
C GLY A 389 161.36 64.46 123.83
N LYS A 390 160.03 64.33 123.64
CA LYS A 390 158.97 65.33 123.29
C LYS A 390 158.77 65.70 121.80
N LYS A 391 157.56 65.51 121.22
CA LYS A 391 156.21 66.14 121.41
C LYS A 391 156.04 67.42 120.56
N GLY A 392 154.91 67.49 119.85
CA GLY A 392 154.32 68.73 119.31
C GLY A 392 153.89 68.55 117.85
N LYS A 393 152.61 68.35 117.46
CA LYS A 393 151.33 69.04 117.72
C LYS A 393 151.04 70.15 116.69
N GLY A 394 149.94 69.96 115.95
CA GLY A 394 149.21 70.97 115.19
C GLY A 394 149.44 70.92 113.68
N LYS A 395 148.48 71.21 112.80
CA LYS A 395 147.11 71.69 112.98
C LYS A 395 146.43 71.75 111.58
N LYS A 396 145.13 71.47 111.55
CA LYS A 396 144.07 72.10 110.71
C LYS A 396 144.03 71.94 109.18
N GLY A 397 142.88 71.39 108.76
CA GLY A 397 141.97 71.99 107.77
C GLY A 397 142.15 71.52 106.32
N LYS A 398 141.14 71.51 105.44
CA LYS A 398 139.70 71.83 105.49
C LYS A 398 139.19 71.57 104.06
N LYS A 399 138.03 70.89 103.91
CA LYS A 399 137.03 70.93 102.81
C LYS A 399 137.54 70.81 101.34
N LYS A 400 136.91 70.03 100.46
CA LYS A 400 135.48 69.97 100.16
C LYS A 400 135.17 68.67 99.44
#